data_AF-A0A543DJN8-F1
#
_entry.id   AF-A0A543DJN8-F1
#
_cell.length_a   1.000
_cell.length_b   1.000
_cell.length_c   1.000
_cell.angle_alpha   90.00
_cell.angle_beta   90.00
_cell.angle_gamma   90.00
#
_symmetry.space_group_name_H-M   'P 1'
#
loop_
_entity.id
_entity.type
_entity.pdbx_description
1 polymer ?
#
loop_
_entity_poly.entity_id
_entity_poly.type
_entity_poly.pdbx_seq_one_letter_code
_entity_poly.pdbx_strand_id
1 'polypeptide(L)'
;MTAVVLDTSALPAGLHGEPGSDVVLPLLATAVMSAATWSETWQKLDQHGVDADRTGNRLRALGLRVEPVTEADWMSTWTSG
;
A
#
# COMPACT_ATOMS: atom_id res chain seq x y z
N MET A 1 -2.43 10.60 16.01
CA MET A 1 -3.05 10.41 14.68
C MET A 1 -2.75 8.97 14.26
N THR A 2 -3.76 8.17 13.96
CA THR A 2 -3.60 6.76 13.53
C THR A 2 -3.37 6.74 12.01
N ALA A 3 -2.18 6.33 11.57
CA ALA A 3 -1.91 6.08 10.15
C ALA A 3 -2.37 4.67 9.79
N VAL A 4 -2.97 4.51 8.61
CA VAL A 4 -3.37 3.20 8.09
C VAL A 4 -2.18 2.63 7.31
N VAL A 5 -1.65 1.48 7.73
CA VAL A 5 -0.62 0.76 6.97
C VAL A 5 -1.32 -0.12 5.95
N LEU A 6 -1.06 0.12 4.67
CA LEU A 6 -1.61 -0.69 3.59
C LEU A 6 -0.66 -1.83 3.24
N ASP A 7 -1.21 -3.04 3.18
CA ASP A 7 -0.50 -4.21 2.67
C ASP A 7 -0.67 -4.33 1.14
N THR A 8 0.31 -4.93 0.47
CA THR A 8 0.30 -5.21 -0.96
C THR A 8 -1.00 -5.90 -1.40
N SER A 9 -1.53 -6.81 -0.59
CA SER A 9 -2.76 -7.57 -0.89
C SER A 9 -4.05 -6.73 -0.86
N ALA A 10 -4.05 -5.55 -0.23
CA ALA A 10 -5.21 -4.67 -0.14
C ALA A 10 -5.36 -3.70 -1.33
N LEU A 11 -4.29 -3.50 -2.12
CA LEU A 11 -4.31 -2.61 -3.28
C LEU A 11 -5.06 -3.16 -4.50
N PRO A 12 -4.97 -4.46 -4.87
CA PRO A 12 -5.79 -5.06 -5.92
C PRO A 12 -7.29 -4.88 -5.66
N ALA A 13 -7.70 -5.02 -4.38
CA ALA A 13 -9.08 -4.79 -3.96
C ALA A 13 -9.54 -3.37 -4.28
N GLY A 14 -8.72 -2.37 -3.94
CA GLY A 14 -8.93 -0.96 -4.26
C GLY A 14 -9.03 -0.65 -5.76
N LEU A 15 -8.18 -1.28 -6.59
CA LEU A 15 -7.95 -0.88 -7.97
C LEU A 15 -8.85 -1.58 -9.00
N HIS A 16 -9.28 -2.81 -8.74
CA HIS A 16 -10.05 -3.62 -9.70
C HIS A 16 -11.56 -3.68 -9.43
N GLY A 17 -12.06 -2.93 -8.45
CA GLY A 17 -13.47 -2.98 -8.06
C GLY A 17 -13.87 -4.32 -7.42
N GLU A 18 -12.90 -5.04 -6.87
CA GLU A 18 -13.12 -6.24 -6.08
C GLU A 18 -13.72 -5.88 -4.70
N PRO A 19 -14.32 -6.84 -3.99
CA PRO A 19 -14.86 -6.62 -2.64
C PRO A 19 -13.81 -5.95 -1.71
N GLY A 20 -14.15 -4.78 -1.16
CA GLY A 20 -13.25 -3.98 -0.31
C GLY A 20 -12.72 -2.71 -0.98
N SER A 21 -12.95 -2.49 -2.27
CA SER A 21 -12.56 -1.26 -2.98
C SER A 21 -13.13 0.01 -2.37
N ASP A 22 -14.39 -0.06 -1.94
CA ASP A 22 -15.17 0.97 -1.26
C ASP A 22 -14.59 1.36 0.12
N VAL A 23 -13.91 0.42 0.78
CA VAL A 23 -13.26 0.63 2.07
C VAL A 23 -11.86 1.23 1.91
N VAL A 24 -11.13 0.86 0.86
CA VAL A 24 -9.73 1.29 0.68
C VAL A 24 -9.62 2.74 0.20
N LEU A 25 -10.47 3.16 -0.75
CA LEU A 25 -10.39 4.50 -1.35
C LEU A 25 -10.48 5.66 -0.33
N PRO A 26 -11.39 5.65 0.65
CA PRO A 26 -11.44 6.70 1.68
C PRO A 26 -10.22 6.74 2.60
N LEU A 27 -9.52 5.61 2.78
CA LEU A 27 -8.38 5.50 3.67
C LEU A 27 -7.06 5.96 3.03
N LEU A 28 -7.00 6.01 1.69
CA LEU A 28 -5.80 6.40 0.95
C LEU A 28 -5.27 7.78 1.32
N ALA A 29 -6.15 8.72 1.69
CA ALA A 29 -5.76 10.07 2.10
C ALA A 29 -4.83 10.10 3.32
N THR A 30 -4.86 9.05 4.14
CA THR A 30 -4.04 8.91 5.36
C THR A 30 -3.16 7.65 5.35
N ALA A 31 -3.15 6.94 4.23
CA ALA A 31 -2.47 5.66 4.10
C ALA A 31 -0.96 5.85 3.99
N VAL A 32 -0.24 4.91 4.60
CA VAL A 32 1.21 4.78 4.49
C VAL A 32 1.53 3.36 4.04
N MET A 33 2.51 3.24 3.18
CA MET A 33 3.11 1.96 2.77
C MET A 33 4.61 2.01 2.99
N SER A 34 5.19 0.88 3.36
CA SER A 34 6.64 0.77 3.37
C SER A 34 7.19 0.70 1.93
N ALA A 35 8.42 1.14 1.73
CA ALA A 35 9.12 1.01 0.45
C ALA A 35 9.22 -0.46 -0.01
N ALA A 36 9.34 -1.39 0.94
CA ALA A 36 9.35 -2.83 0.66
C ALA A 36 7.99 -3.31 0.11
N THR A 37 6.90 -2.97 0.80
CA THR A 37 5.52 -3.28 0.38
C THR A 37 5.22 -2.63 -0.98
N TRP A 38 5.72 -1.41 -1.22
CA TRP A 38 5.58 -0.74 -2.51
C TRP A 38 6.31 -1.47 -3.64
N SER A 39 7.54 -1.93 -3.41
CA SER A 39 8.31 -2.69 -4.40
C SER A 39 7.60 -4.00 -4.78
N GLU A 40 7.05 -4.71 -3.80
CA GLU A 40 6.28 -5.94 -4.06
C GLU A 40 4.99 -5.66 -4.84
N THR A 41 4.26 -4.60 -4.46
CA THR A 41 3.06 -4.17 -5.19
C THR A 41 3.40 -3.84 -6.65
N TRP A 42 4.48 -3.09 -6.88
CA TRP A 42 4.94 -2.73 -8.22
C TRP A 42 5.20 -3.97 -9.07
N GLN A 43 5.95 -4.94 -8.53
CA GLN A 43 6.26 -6.18 -9.24
C GLN A 43 5.00 -6.97 -9.58
N LYS A 44 4.01 -7.02 -8.67
CA LYS A 44 2.73 -7.69 -8.95
C LYS A 44 1.95 -6.97 -10.05
N LEU A 45 1.88 -5.64 -10.01
CA LEU A 45 1.22 -4.86 -11.07
C LEU A 45 1.85 -5.14 -12.44
N ASP A 46 3.18 -5.10 -12.52
CA ASP A 46 3.93 -5.40 -13.74
C ASP A 46 3.70 -6.84 -14.24
N GLN A 47 3.75 -7.84 -13.33
CA GLN A 47 3.46 -9.24 -13.64
C GLN A 47 2.05 -9.47 -14.20
N HIS A 48 1.08 -8.64 -13.80
CA HIS A 48 -0.30 -8.70 -14.28
C HIS A 48 -0.55 -7.79 -15.50
N GLY A 49 0.50 -7.19 -16.07
CA GLY A 49 0.39 -6.29 -17.23
C GLY A 49 -0.29 -4.95 -16.92
N VAL A 50 -0.36 -4.58 -15.63
CA VAL A 50 -0.87 -3.29 -15.17
C VAL A 50 0.27 -2.28 -15.19
N ASP A 51 0.00 -1.09 -15.74
CA ASP A 51 0.94 0.03 -15.72
C ASP A 51 1.17 0.49 -14.26
N ALA A 52 2.26 0.02 -13.67
CA ALA A 52 2.63 0.25 -12.29
C ALA A 52 2.97 1.72 -12.02
N ASP A 53 3.62 2.39 -12.98
CA ASP A 53 3.91 3.82 -12.95
C ASP A 53 2.62 4.65 -12.85
N ARG A 54 1.70 4.41 -13.77
CA ARG A 54 0.40 5.10 -13.81
C ARG A 54 -0.41 4.84 -12.55
N THR A 55 -0.43 3.61 -12.08
CA THR A 55 -1.14 3.21 -10.87
C THR A 55 -0.54 3.87 -9.64
N GLY A 56 0.78 3.87 -9.50
CA GLY A 56 1.49 4.52 -8.40
C GLY A 56 1.29 6.02 -8.37
N ASN A 57 1.32 6.68 -9.53
CA ASN A 57 1.03 8.11 -9.61
C ASN A 57 -0.39 8.43 -9.16
N ARG A 58 -1.38 7.59 -9.51
CA ARG A 58 -2.76 7.75 -9.05
C ARG A 58 -2.89 7.56 -7.54
N LEU A 59 -2.27 6.52 -6.97
CA LEU A 59 -2.32 6.26 -5.53
C LEU A 59 -1.67 7.39 -4.72
N ARG A 60 -0.53 7.92 -5.18
CA ARG A 60 0.12 9.09 -4.56
C ARG A 60 -0.75 10.35 -4.65
N ALA A 61 -1.41 10.58 -5.79
CA ALA A 61 -2.34 11.68 -5.95
C ALA A 61 -3.55 11.59 -5.00
N LEU A 62 -3.94 10.37 -4.60
CA LEU A 62 -4.98 10.11 -3.60
C LEU A 62 -4.49 10.21 -2.15
N GLY A 63 -3.20 10.47 -1.93
CA GLY A 63 -2.62 10.72 -0.61
C GLY A 63 -1.76 9.58 -0.03
N LEU A 64 -1.60 8.45 -0.75
CA LEU A 64 -0.72 7.37 -0.30
C LEU A 64 0.72 7.85 -0.19
N ARG A 65 1.32 7.69 0.99
CA ARG A 65 2.74 7.93 1.22
C ARG A 65 3.53 6.63 1.24
N VAL A 66 4.70 6.65 0.62
CA VAL A 66 5.67 5.54 0.70
C VAL A 66 6.81 6.00 1.60
N GLU A 67 7.04 5.27 2.68
CA GLU A 67 8.07 5.57 3.68
C GLU A 67 9.21 4.55 3.60
N PRO A 68 10.47 4.96 3.88
CA PRO A 68 11.59 4.03 3.94
C PRO A 68 11.40 3.00 5.07
N VAL A 69 11.89 1.79 4.87
CA VAL A 69 12.01 0.80 5.96
C VAL A 69 13.25 1.14 6.76
N THR A 70 13.09 1.22 8.08
CA THR A 70 14.14 1.54 9.05
C THR A 70 14.37 0.36 10.00
N GLU A 71 15.49 0.38 10.73
CA GLU A 71 15.79 -0.64 11.75
C GLU A 71 14.72 -0.70 12.87
N ALA A 72 14.06 0.43 13.16
CA ALA A 72 12.97 0.49 14.13
C ALA A 72 11.75 -0.35 13.71
N ASP A 73 11.51 -0.49 12.40
CA ASP A 73 10.40 -1.31 11.89
C ASP A 73 10.65 -2.81 12.14
N TRP A 74 11.92 -3.23 12.07
CA TRP A 74 12.34 -4.60 12.39
C TRP A 74 12.24 -4.92 13.88
N MET A 75 12.60 -3.97 14.76
CA MET A 75 12.54 -4.18 16.21
C MET A 75 11.12 -4.11 16.80
N SER A 76 10.12 -3.75 15.99
CA SER A 76 8.71 -3.75 16.43
C SER A 76 8.13 -5.15 16.63
N THR A 77 8.93 -6.22 16.47
CA THR A 77 8.54 -7.62 16.66
C THR A 77 7.81 -7.86 17.98
N TRP A 78 6.50 -8.01 17.86
CA TRP A 78 5.70 -9.05 18.50
C TRP A 78 5.70 -9.08 20.04
N THR A 79 4.80 -8.30 20.66
CA THR A 79 4.43 -8.46 22.09
C THR A 79 3.05 -9.07 22.32
N SER A 80 2.57 -9.98 21.46
CA SER A 80 1.36 -10.75 21.78
C SER A 80 1.47 -12.17 21.26
N GLY A 81 1.63 -13.12 22.18
CA GLY A 81 1.56 -14.55 21.93
C GLY A 81 0.15 -15.05 21.66
#